data_AF-A0A520K6E2-F1
#
_entry.id   AF-A0A520K6E2-F1
#
_cell.length_a   1.000
_cell.length_b   1.000
_cell.length_c   1.000
_cell.angle_alpha   90.00
_cell.angle_beta   90.00
_cell.angle_gamma   90.00
#
_symmetry.space_group_name_H-M   'P 1'
#
loop_
_entity.id
_entity.type
_entity.pdbx_description
1 polymer ?
#
loop_
_entity_poly.entity_id
_entity_poly.type
_entity_poly.pdbx_seq_one_letter_code
_entity_poly.pdbx_strand_id
1 'polypeptide(L)'
;MNRTTKPKRFGIAAMLTMLLLIVIISVAGASGDDYSAENFYVDEDTAWMYADVCLTEWVADETPGLGGWDCAKVQKGAVTIYDIHGTKLFYEFTVTSDGKAIGGMEIAASKVLGSSLRRVLLSPPLDRETAAQKAIEVAEKEYPDYKIQYTKSVCYSYSKQGVMVTLAKPGAKEEQTVIVDPYTSSMGIPSKSEGNSKKYKYTESSMTMLLLSSVKQRIAIPIVLSQYSIDRILYTRRVKVVSFQYF
;
A
#
# COMPACT_ATOMS: atom_id res chain seq x y z
N MET A 1 14.78 -57.08 -62.80
CA MET A 1 14.38 -57.05 -61.37
C MET A 1 14.97 -55.80 -60.75
N ASN A 2 14.15 -54.81 -60.38
CA ASN A 2 14.51 -53.68 -59.52
C ASN A 2 13.22 -53.17 -58.87
N ARG A 3 13.08 -53.38 -57.55
CA ARG A 3 11.94 -52.93 -56.74
C ARG A 3 12.22 -51.51 -56.24
N THR A 4 11.40 -50.55 -56.67
CA THR A 4 11.34 -49.22 -56.05
C THR A 4 10.31 -49.24 -54.92
N THR A 5 10.77 -49.22 -53.66
CA THR A 5 9.90 -49.03 -52.50
C THR A 5 9.70 -47.54 -52.23
N LYS A 6 8.45 -47.08 -52.33
CA LYS A 6 8.05 -45.74 -51.87
C LYS A 6 8.26 -45.64 -50.34
N PRO A 7 8.88 -44.57 -49.82
CA PRO A 7 8.98 -44.38 -48.38
C PRO A 7 7.61 -44.06 -47.78
N LYS A 8 7.29 -44.75 -46.67
CA LYS A 8 6.07 -44.54 -45.89
C LYS A 8 6.10 -43.14 -45.27
N ARG A 9 5.08 -42.32 -45.55
CA ARG A 9 4.81 -41.04 -44.88
C ARG A 9 4.33 -41.31 -43.44
N PHE A 10 5.23 -41.71 -42.57
CA PHE A 10 5.05 -41.71 -41.11
C PHE A 10 5.93 -40.58 -40.55
N GLY A 11 5.45 -39.36 -40.68
CA GLY A 11 6.17 -38.18 -40.24
C GLY A 11 5.20 -37.01 -40.23
N ILE A 12 5.30 -36.16 -39.21
CA ILE A 12 4.45 -35.00 -38.95
C ILE A 12 3.19 -35.31 -38.12
N ALA A 13 2.26 -36.16 -38.57
CA ALA A 13 1.00 -36.39 -37.83
C ALA A 13 1.21 -37.00 -36.44
N ALA A 14 2.09 -38.01 -36.32
CA ALA A 14 2.42 -38.65 -35.05
C ALA A 14 3.24 -37.75 -34.11
N MET A 15 4.02 -36.81 -34.64
CA MET A 15 4.79 -35.85 -33.84
C MET A 15 3.90 -34.74 -33.27
N LEU A 16 2.91 -34.26 -34.03
CA LEU A 16 1.96 -33.25 -33.55
C LEU A 16 1.06 -33.79 -32.43
N THR A 17 0.63 -35.06 -32.52
CA THR A 17 -0.13 -35.70 -31.44
C THR A 17 0.71 -35.90 -30.16
N MET A 18 2.01 -36.15 -30.28
CA MET A 18 2.90 -36.28 -29.11
C MET A 18 3.15 -34.92 -28.44
N LEU A 19 3.22 -33.83 -29.21
CA LEU A 19 3.33 -32.47 -28.66
C LEU A 19 2.05 -32.03 -27.94
N LEU A 20 0.88 -32.46 -28.42
CA LEU A 20 -0.42 -32.19 -27.79
C LEU A 20 -0.63 -32.97 -26.48
N LEU A 21 -0.01 -34.15 -26.34
CA LEU A 21 -0.10 -34.97 -25.12
C LEU A 21 0.84 -34.49 -24.01
N ILE A 22 1.93 -33.78 -24.31
CA ILE A 22 2.82 -33.17 -23.31
C ILE A 22 2.17 -31.94 -22.64
N VAL A 23 1.13 -31.35 -23.23
CA VAL A 23 0.37 -30.24 -22.63
C VAL A 23 -0.59 -30.71 -21.52
N ILE A 24 -0.86 -32.02 -21.41
CA ILE A 24 -1.74 -32.59 -20.37
C ILE A 24 -0.91 -33.18 -19.21
N ILE A 25 0.20 -32.52 -18.84
CA ILE A 25 0.84 -32.78 -17.54
C ILE A 25 0.08 -31.97 -16.48
N SER A 26 -0.93 -32.62 -15.92
CA SER A 26 -1.40 -32.48 -14.54
C SER A 26 -1.68 -31.05 -14.00
N VAL A 27 -2.89 -30.53 -14.23
CA VAL A 27 -3.57 -29.72 -13.19
C VAL A 27 -4.18 -30.70 -12.17
N ALA A 28 -3.30 -31.43 -11.48
CA ALA A 28 -3.66 -32.30 -10.38
C ALA A 28 -2.66 -32.03 -9.27
N GLY A 29 -3.00 -31.05 -8.43
CA GLY A 29 -2.20 -30.65 -7.27
C GLY A 29 -1.98 -29.15 -7.10
N ALA A 30 -3.02 -28.31 -7.23
CA ALA A 30 -3.04 -27.07 -6.44
C ALA A 30 -3.62 -27.45 -5.07
N SER A 31 -2.80 -28.10 -4.25
CA SER A 31 -3.08 -28.28 -2.83
C SER A 31 -3.14 -26.90 -2.21
N GLY A 32 -4.34 -26.45 -1.84
CA GLY A 32 -4.64 -25.19 -1.13
C GLY A 32 -3.44 -24.31 -0.82
N ASP A 33 -3.06 -23.46 -1.77
CA ASP A 33 -2.04 -22.45 -1.53
C ASP A 33 -2.55 -21.57 -0.37
N ASP A 34 -1.78 -21.49 0.70
CA ASP A 34 -2.08 -20.62 1.83
C ASP A 34 -1.97 -19.16 1.36
N TYR A 35 -3.10 -18.55 1.00
CA TYR A 35 -3.21 -17.13 0.61
C TYR A 35 -3.13 -16.19 1.83
N SER A 36 -2.24 -16.48 2.77
CA SER A 36 -1.95 -15.60 3.90
C SER A 36 -1.19 -14.36 3.39
N ALA A 37 -1.54 -13.18 3.89
CA ALA A 37 -0.94 -11.91 3.45
C ALA A 37 0.58 -11.88 3.66
N GLU A 38 1.03 -12.64 4.65
CA GLU A 38 2.41 -12.84 5.10
C GLU A 38 3.31 -13.38 3.99
N ASN A 39 2.78 -14.27 3.15
CA ASN A 39 3.52 -14.88 2.03
C ASN A 39 3.89 -13.86 0.94
N PHE A 40 3.26 -12.69 0.95
CA PHE A 40 3.47 -11.64 -0.03
C PHE A 40 4.14 -10.40 0.56
N TYR A 41 4.55 -10.43 1.82
CA TYR A 41 5.25 -9.31 2.41
C TYR A 41 6.60 -9.05 1.74
N VAL A 42 6.94 -7.78 1.70
CA VAL A 42 8.25 -7.27 1.33
C VAL A 42 8.99 -6.99 2.64
N ASP A 43 10.27 -7.33 2.73
CA ASP A 43 11.09 -6.95 3.88
C ASP A 43 11.41 -5.45 3.85
N GLU A 44 11.84 -4.92 5.00
CA GLU A 44 12.08 -3.48 5.14
C GLU A 44 13.21 -2.96 4.25
N ASP A 45 14.29 -3.74 4.06
CA ASP A 45 15.42 -3.31 3.22
C ASP A 45 15.01 -3.20 1.75
N THR A 46 14.20 -4.15 1.26
CA THR A 46 13.61 -4.08 -0.08
C THR A 46 12.65 -2.88 -0.20
N ALA A 47 11.84 -2.61 0.81
CA ALA A 47 10.96 -1.44 0.82
C ALA A 47 11.74 -0.12 0.84
N TRP A 48 12.83 -0.05 1.60
CA TRP A 48 13.74 1.11 1.65
C TRP A 48 14.40 1.34 0.28
N MET A 49 14.86 0.29 -0.39
CA MET A 49 15.41 0.38 -1.74
C MET A 49 14.39 0.98 -2.72
N TYR A 50 13.11 0.57 -2.65
CA TYR A 50 12.06 1.17 -3.48
C TYR A 50 11.87 2.67 -3.18
N ALA A 51 11.88 3.06 -1.90
CA ALA A 51 11.79 4.47 -1.53
C ALA A 51 12.98 5.28 -2.07
N ASP A 52 14.19 4.77 -1.93
CA ASP A 52 15.44 5.43 -2.35
C ASP A 52 15.51 5.64 -3.87
N VAL A 53 15.14 4.61 -4.64
CA VAL A 53 15.03 4.71 -6.11
C VAL A 53 13.97 5.73 -6.51
N CYS A 54 12.76 5.64 -5.93
CA CYS A 54 11.69 6.60 -6.24
C CYS A 54 12.09 8.05 -5.90
N LEU A 55 12.75 8.27 -4.77
CA LEU A 55 13.25 9.60 -4.40
C LEU A 55 14.26 10.12 -5.42
N THR A 56 15.21 9.29 -5.82
CA THR A 56 16.24 9.64 -6.79
C THR A 56 15.65 10.02 -8.14
N GLU A 57 14.73 9.20 -8.67
CA GLU A 57 14.03 9.49 -9.93
C GLU A 57 13.24 10.80 -9.84
N TRP A 58 12.47 11.00 -8.77
CA TRP A 58 11.60 12.17 -8.64
C TRP A 58 12.34 13.48 -8.47
N VAL A 59 13.48 13.47 -7.76
CA VAL A 59 14.37 14.62 -7.65
C VAL A 59 15.00 14.91 -9.01
N ALA A 60 15.46 13.89 -9.74
CA ALA A 60 16.04 14.06 -11.07
C ALA A 60 15.05 14.62 -12.10
N ASP A 61 13.78 14.22 -11.99
CA ASP A 61 12.69 14.69 -12.84
C ASP A 61 12.13 16.08 -12.43
N GLU A 62 12.71 16.72 -11.41
CA GLU A 62 12.25 18.00 -10.84
C GLU A 62 10.73 17.97 -10.52
N THR A 63 10.29 16.85 -9.93
CA THR A 63 8.85 16.58 -9.71
C THR A 63 8.18 17.73 -8.96
N PRO A 64 7.09 18.32 -9.49
CA PRO A 64 6.40 19.43 -8.84
C PRO A 64 5.97 19.11 -7.41
N GLY A 65 6.27 20.02 -6.49
CA GLY A 65 5.93 19.88 -5.06
C GLY A 65 7.07 19.32 -4.18
N LEU A 66 8.19 18.89 -4.77
CA LEU A 66 9.38 18.44 -4.04
C LEU A 66 10.48 19.51 -3.99
N GLY A 67 10.13 20.79 -4.13
CA GLY A 67 11.10 21.88 -4.03
C GLY A 67 11.86 21.83 -2.70
N GLY A 68 13.19 21.86 -2.76
CA GLY A 68 14.06 21.75 -1.57
C GLY A 68 14.36 20.32 -1.12
N TRP A 69 13.98 19.31 -1.92
CA TRP A 69 14.40 17.91 -1.71
C TRP A 69 15.70 17.58 -2.45
N ASP A 70 16.39 18.60 -2.99
CA ASP A 70 17.73 18.45 -3.53
C ASP A 70 18.65 17.84 -2.47
N CYS A 71 19.37 16.78 -2.83
CA CYS A 71 20.24 16.02 -1.93
C CYS A 71 19.52 15.35 -0.73
N ALA A 72 18.18 15.25 -0.75
CA ALA A 72 17.43 14.52 0.27
C ALA A 72 17.78 13.03 0.26
N LYS A 73 17.58 12.38 1.41
CA LYS A 73 17.86 10.96 1.62
C LYS A 73 16.71 10.29 2.35
N VAL A 74 16.40 9.06 1.95
CA VAL A 74 15.49 8.19 2.69
C VAL A 74 16.25 7.57 3.86
N GLN A 75 15.79 7.82 5.09
CA GLN A 75 16.35 7.19 6.28
C GLN A 75 15.92 5.71 6.36
N LYS A 76 16.83 4.85 6.84
CA LYS A 76 16.48 3.48 7.23
C LYS A 76 15.71 3.46 8.55
N GLY A 77 15.07 2.34 8.90
CA GLY A 77 14.27 2.21 10.12
C GLY A 77 12.85 2.73 9.92
N ALA A 78 12.10 2.11 9.02
CA ALA A 78 10.72 2.47 8.77
C ALA A 78 9.82 2.18 9.97
N VAL A 79 8.80 3.01 10.13
CA VAL A 79 7.64 2.67 10.95
C VAL A 79 6.74 1.74 10.13
N THR A 80 6.41 0.58 10.68
CA THR A 80 5.38 -0.29 10.08
C THR A 80 4.00 0.23 10.44
N ILE A 81 3.18 0.49 9.42
CA ILE A 81 1.78 0.87 9.55
C ILE A 81 0.92 -0.34 9.20
N TYR A 82 0.01 -0.69 10.11
CA TYR A 82 -0.89 -1.83 9.97
C TYR A 82 -2.29 -1.38 9.53
N ASP A 83 -3.10 -2.31 9.04
CA ASP A 83 -4.55 -2.09 9.00
C ASP A 83 -5.16 -2.29 10.40
N ILE A 84 -6.48 -2.13 10.50
CA ILE A 84 -7.23 -2.32 11.75
C ILE A 84 -7.32 -3.78 12.20
N HIS A 85 -6.91 -4.72 11.35
CA HIS A 85 -6.87 -6.16 11.63
C HIS A 85 -5.45 -6.64 12.00
N GLY A 86 -4.45 -5.75 11.97
CA GLY A 86 -3.07 -6.07 12.31
C GLY A 86 -2.23 -6.60 11.15
N THR A 87 -2.74 -6.56 9.92
CA THR A 87 -2.00 -6.89 8.69
C THR A 87 -1.10 -5.71 8.31
N LYS A 88 0.15 -5.97 7.89
CA LYS A 88 1.05 -4.89 7.47
C LYS A 88 0.55 -4.24 6.19
N LEU A 89 0.37 -2.93 6.19
CA LEU A 89 0.01 -2.17 5.00
C LEU A 89 1.21 -1.45 4.40
N PHE A 90 1.92 -0.68 5.20
CA PHE A 90 2.98 0.21 4.71
C PHE A 90 4.21 0.19 5.60
N TYR A 91 5.35 0.44 4.97
CA TYR A 91 6.56 0.96 5.60
C TYR A 91 6.59 2.46 5.36
N GLU A 92 6.58 3.27 6.42
CA GLU A 92 6.76 4.71 6.32
C GLU A 92 8.20 5.07 6.67
N PHE A 93 8.92 5.58 5.67
CA PHE A 93 10.28 6.07 5.83
C PHE A 93 10.29 7.59 5.97
N THR A 94 11.16 8.10 6.83
CA THR A 94 11.43 9.54 6.94
C THR A 94 12.39 9.97 5.85
N VAL A 95 12.07 11.06 5.15
CA VAL A 95 12.97 11.73 4.22
C VAL A 95 13.62 12.92 4.91
N THR A 96 14.93 13.03 4.79
CA THR A 96 15.71 14.09 5.41
C THR A 96 16.55 14.86 4.40
N SER A 97 16.74 16.15 4.64
CA SER A 97 17.79 16.95 4.02
C SER A 97 18.56 17.71 5.11
N ASP A 98 19.88 17.78 4.98
CA ASP A 98 20.79 18.37 5.98
C ASP A 98 20.53 17.89 7.43
N GLY A 99 20.22 16.59 7.58
CA GLY A 99 19.94 15.96 8.87
C GLY A 99 18.59 16.30 9.50
N LYS A 100 17.74 17.08 8.82
CA LYS A 100 16.38 17.42 9.28
C LYS A 100 15.34 16.63 8.50
N ALA A 101 14.31 16.15 9.19
CA ALA A 101 13.15 15.58 8.54
C ALA A 101 12.43 16.67 7.71
N ILE A 102 12.15 16.36 6.45
CA ILE A 102 11.44 17.24 5.52
C ILE A 102 10.17 16.60 4.94
N GLY A 103 10.04 15.28 5.08
CA GLY A 103 8.99 14.52 4.44
C GLY A 103 8.99 13.06 4.85
N GLY A 104 8.16 12.28 4.16
CA GLY A 104 8.14 10.83 4.30
C GLY A 104 7.65 10.13 3.05
N MET A 105 7.89 8.83 2.98
CA MET A 105 7.44 7.97 1.87
C MET A 105 6.79 6.72 2.45
N GLU A 106 5.54 6.46 2.07
CA GLU A 106 4.86 5.20 2.38
C GLU A 106 5.10 4.22 1.22
N ILE A 107 5.76 3.11 1.53
CA ILE A 107 5.97 1.98 0.62
C ILE A 107 5.07 0.83 1.04
N ALA A 108 4.46 0.16 0.08
CA ALA A 108 3.61 -1.01 0.33
C ALA A 108 4.42 -2.12 1.02
N ALA A 109 3.91 -2.63 2.15
CA ALA A 109 4.51 -3.74 2.86
C ALA A 109 4.22 -5.10 2.19
N SER A 110 3.37 -5.13 1.16
CA SER A 110 2.98 -6.35 0.44
C SER A 110 2.97 -6.15 -1.06
N LYS A 111 3.46 -7.16 -1.79
CA LYS A 111 3.49 -7.22 -3.26
C LYS A 111 2.08 -7.21 -3.87
N VAL A 112 1.06 -7.65 -3.14
CA VAL A 112 -0.32 -7.71 -3.65
C VAL A 112 -1.00 -6.35 -3.71
N LEU A 113 -0.48 -5.33 -3.02
CA LEU A 113 -1.12 -4.02 -2.98
C LEU A 113 -1.02 -3.31 -4.34
N GLY A 114 -0.12 -3.70 -5.24
CA GLY A 114 0.14 -3.06 -6.53
C GLY A 114 1.41 -2.19 -6.51
N SER A 115 1.29 -0.88 -6.80
CA SER A 115 2.43 0.07 -6.75
C SER A 115 3.25 0.00 -5.46
N SER A 116 4.58 -0.07 -5.56
CA SER A 116 5.43 -0.05 -4.36
C SER A 116 5.27 1.27 -3.60
N LEU A 117 5.36 2.41 -4.27
CA LEU A 117 5.13 3.72 -3.67
C LEU A 117 3.62 4.00 -3.51
N ARG A 118 3.21 4.37 -2.29
CA ARG A 118 1.81 4.66 -1.92
C ARG A 118 1.53 6.12 -1.70
N ARG A 119 2.45 6.81 -1.04
CA ARG A 119 2.31 8.21 -0.67
C ARG A 119 3.66 8.84 -0.48
N VAL A 120 3.71 10.12 -0.79
CA VAL A 120 4.77 11.02 -0.33
C VAL A 120 4.15 12.07 0.57
N LEU A 121 4.72 12.21 1.76
CA LEU A 121 4.38 13.21 2.75
C LEU A 121 5.31 14.40 2.51
N LEU A 122 4.73 15.56 2.21
CA LEU A 122 5.48 16.81 1.98
C LEU A 122 5.82 17.55 3.29
N SER A 123 5.59 16.89 4.42
CA SER A 123 5.94 17.33 5.76
C SER A 123 6.52 16.16 6.54
N PRO A 124 7.29 16.41 7.60
CA PRO A 124 7.76 15.35 8.49
C PRO A 124 6.62 14.40 8.90
N PRO A 125 6.88 13.09 8.99
CA PRO A 125 5.87 12.14 9.40
C PRO A 125 5.38 12.39 10.82
N LEU A 126 4.27 11.74 11.18
CA LEU A 126 3.72 11.82 12.54
C LEU A 126 4.76 11.32 13.56
N ASP A 127 4.98 12.10 14.63
CA ASP A 127 5.71 11.63 15.81
C ASP A 127 4.93 10.48 16.48
N ARG A 128 5.45 9.26 16.31
CA ARG A 128 4.80 8.03 16.76
C ARG A 128 4.85 7.86 18.27
N GLU A 129 5.89 8.35 18.93
CA GLU A 129 6.04 8.24 20.37
C GLU A 129 5.02 9.16 21.04
N THR A 130 4.95 10.42 20.61
CA THR A 130 3.96 11.38 21.10
C THR A 130 2.53 10.91 20.80
N ALA A 131 2.30 10.38 19.60
CA ALA A 131 0.98 9.85 19.23
C ALA A 131 0.57 8.64 20.09
N ALA A 132 1.50 7.71 20.34
CA ALA A 132 1.25 6.54 21.18
C ALA A 132 0.98 6.94 22.63
N GLN A 133 1.76 7.88 23.18
CA GLN A 133 1.59 8.38 24.54
C GLN A 133 0.20 9.01 24.73
N LYS A 134 -0.21 9.90 23.81
CA LYS A 134 -1.55 10.50 23.82
C LYS A 134 -2.66 9.45 23.71
N ALA A 135 -2.45 8.43 22.88
CA ALA A 135 -3.43 7.35 22.72
C ALA A 135 -3.59 6.52 24.00
N ILE A 136 -2.49 6.26 24.71
CA ILE A 136 -2.50 5.60 26.02
C ILE A 136 -3.27 6.44 27.03
N GLU A 137 -2.97 7.74 27.15
CA GLU A 137 -3.66 8.65 28.09
C GLU A 137 -5.18 8.70 27.84
N VAL A 138 -5.59 8.78 26.58
CA VAL A 138 -7.01 8.74 26.19
C VAL A 138 -7.62 7.39 26.56
N ALA A 139 -6.94 6.27 26.29
CA ALA A 139 -7.44 4.94 26.58
C ALA A 139 -7.57 4.68 28.09
N GLU A 140 -6.60 5.09 28.91
CA GLU A 140 -6.63 4.94 30.36
C GLU A 140 -7.77 5.75 30.99
N LYS A 141 -8.04 6.95 30.46
CA LYS A 141 -9.15 7.80 30.91
C LYS A 141 -10.52 7.17 30.60
N GLU A 142 -10.69 6.64 29.39
CA GLU A 142 -11.98 6.10 28.93
C GLU A 142 -12.22 4.66 29.42
N TYR A 143 -11.16 3.90 29.72
CA TYR A 143 -11.21 2.52 30.18
C TYR A 143 -10.37 2.29 31.44
N PRO A 144 -10.70 2.92 32.59
CA PRO A 144 -9.89 2.86 33.81
C PRO A 144 -9.77 1.44 34.40
N ASP A 145 -10.71 0.54 34.09
CA ASP A 145 -10.71 -0.86 34.57
C ASP A 145 -9.92 -1.82 33.65
N TYR A 146 -9.33 -1.32 32.56
CA TYR A 146 -8.59 -2.12 31.58
C TYR A 146 -7.09 -1.87 31.70
N LYS A 147 -6.30 -2.89 31.34
CA LYS A 147 -4.84 -2.79 31.23
C LYS A 147 -4.43 -2.67 29.77
N ILE A 148 -3.61 -1.67 29.47
CA ILE A 148 -2.95 -1.52 28.16
C ILE A 148 -1.98 -2.70 27.96
N GLN A 149 -2.11 -3.40 26.84
CA GLN A 149 -1.19 -4.49 26.46
C GLN A 149 -0.09 -3.99 25.53
N TYR A 150 -0.49 -3.35 24.43
CA TYR A 150 0.43 -2.78 23.45
C TYR A 150 -0.29 -1.75 22.58
N THR A 151 0.49 -1.01 21.81
CA THR A 151 0.00 -0.07 20.79
C THR A 151 0.58 -0.42 19.42
N LYS A 152 -0.14 -0.07 18.35
CA LYS A 152 0.32 -0.19 16.96
C LYS A 152 -0.06 1.06 16.17
N SER A 153 0.83 1.50 15.28
CA SER A 153 0.47 2.52 14.27
C SER A 153 -0.41 1.88 13.21
N VAL A 154 -1.58 2.46 12.95
CA VAL A 154 -2.57 1.89 12.01
C VAL A 154 -3.06 2.92 11.00
N CYS A 155 -3.40 2.46 9.79
CA CYS A 155 -4.21 3.21 8.83
C CYS A 155 -5.67 2.77 9.00
N TYR A 156 -6.46 3.56 9.73
CA TYR A 156 -7.82 3.16 10.11
C TYR A 156 -8.89 3.56 9.08
N SER A 157 -8.58 4.53 8.22
CA SER A 157 -9.46 4.95 7.12
C SER A 157 -8.60 5.63 6.08
N TYR A 158 -8.28 4.98 4.96
CA TYR A 158 -7.29 5.50 4.02
C TYR A 158 -7.59 6.96 3.61
N SER A 159 -6.72 7.94 3.88
CA SER A 159 -5.34 7.85 4.36
C SER A 159 -5.06 8.26 5.81
N LYS A 160 -6.08 8.28 6.64
CA LYS A 160 -6.01 8.62 8.05
C LYS A 160 -5.28 7.53 8.83
N GLN A 161 -4.21 7.95 9.48
CA GLN A 161 -3.44 7.12 10.39
C GLN A 161 -3.82 7.43 11.83
N GLY A 162 -3.68 6.44 12.71
CA GLY A 162 -3.86 6.59 14.14
C GLY A 162 -3.11 5.55 14.94
N VAL A 163 -3.41 5.47 16.23
CA VAL A 163 -2.82 4.48 17.13
C VAL A 163 -3.90 3.53 17.59
N MET A 164 -3.74 2.25 17.26
CA MET A 164 -4.55 1.18 17.84
C MET A 164 -3.97 0.81 19.20
N VAL A 165 -4.82 0.83 20.22
CA VAL A 165 -4.49 0.47 21.60
C VAL A 165 -5.21 -0.82 21.93
N THR A 166 -4.46 -1.84 22.32
CA THR A 166 -4.99 -3.12 22.77
C THR A 166 -5.13 -3.14 24.28
N LEU A 167 -6.32 -3.50 24.76
CA LEU A 167 -6.76 -3.41 26.15
C LEU A 167 -7.19 -4.80 26.62
N ALA A 168 -6.77 -5.20 27.82
CA ALA A 168 -7.24 -6.41 28.48
C ALA A 168 -7.97 -6.06 29.77
N LYS A 169 -9.21 -6.53 29.92
CA LYS A 169 -9.93 -6.42 31.20
C LYS A 169 -9.54 -7.59 32.10
N PRO A 170 -9.20 -7.35 33.38
CA PRO A 170 -8.95 -8.42 34.33
C PRO A 170 -10.13 -9.41 34.36
N GLY A 171 -9.85 -10.70 34.13
CA GLY A 171 -10.86 -11.76 34.13
C GLY A 171 -11.64 -11.92 32.81
N ALA A 172 -11.44 -11.06 31.81
CA ALA A 172 -11.98 -11.29 30.46
C ALA A 172 -11.08 -12.26 29.68
N LYS A 173 -11.70 -13.06 28.81
CA LYS A 173 -10.98 -13.96 27.89
C LYS A 173 -10.51 -13.27 26.61
N GLU A 174 -11.12 -12.14 26.28
CA GLU A 174 -10.90 -11.42 25.02
C GLU A 174 -10.30 -10.04 25.28
N GLU A 175 -9.39 -9.65 24.39
CA GLU A 175 -8.85 -8.30 24.31
C GLU A 175 -9.81 -7.40 23.53
N GLN A 176 -9.85 -6.13 23.92
CA GLN A 176 -10.55 -5.08 23.20
C GLN A 176 -9.53 -4.18 22.51
N THR A 177 -9.84 -3.68 21.32
CA THR A 177 -9.01 -2.69 20.63
C THR A 177 -9.79 -1.41 20.37
N VAL A 178 -9.12 -0.27 20.56
CA VAL A 178 -9.64 1.07 20.26
C VAL A 178 -8.61 1.81 19.42
N ILE A 179 -9.06 2.70 18.53
CA ILE A 179 -8.16 3.52 17.71
C ILE A 179 -8.28 4.96 18.16
N VAL A 180 -7.15 5.65 18.34
CA VAL A 180 -7.11 7.08 18.66
C VAL A 180 -6.54 7.82 17.47
N ASP A 181 -7.27 8.83 17.01
CA ASP A 181 -6.76 9.77 16.01
C ASP A 181 -5.83 10.79 16.69
N PRO A 182 -4.57 10.91 16.24
CA PRO A 182 -3.56 11.73 16.90
C PRO A 182 -3.80 13.23 16.75
N TYR A 183 -4.58 13.66 15.76
CA TYR A 183 -4.85 15.08 15.47
C TYR A 183 -6.03 15.61 16.29
N THR A 184 -7.08 14.80 16.43
CA THR A 184 -8.28 15.19 17.19
C THR A 184 -8.27 14.68 18.62
N SER A 185 -7.37 13.74 18.94
CA SER A 185 -7.40 12.96 20.19
C SER A 185 -8.76 12.29 20.43
N SER A 186 -9.56 12.11 19.37
CA SER A 186 -10.86 11.45 19.45
C SER A 186 -10.68 9.95 19.30
N MET A 187 -11.43 9.19 20.10
CA MET A 187 -11.49 7.74 19.96
C MET A 187 -12.37 7.36 18.76
N GLY A 188 -11.75 6.71 17.78
CA GLY A 188 -12.40 6.12 16.61
C GLY A 188 -12.52 4.61 16.78
N ILE A 189 -13.74 4.10 16.55
CA ILE A 189 -14.07 2.70 16.24
C ILE A 189 -13.53 1.67 17.25
N PRO A 190 -14.36 1.18 18.21
CA PRO A 190 -14.06 -0.09 18.85
C PRO A 190 -14.08 -1.18 17.77
N SER A 191 -12.97 -1.89 17.61
CA SER A 191 -12.97 -3.12 16.81
C SER A 191 -13.75 -4.15 17.62
N LYS A 192 -14.86 -4.61 17.05
CA LYS A 192 -15.77 -5.55 17.70
C LYS A 192 -15.04 -6.88 17.87
N SER A 193 -14.92 -7.39 19.09
CA SER A 193 -14.96 -8.84 19.26
C SER A 193 -16.39 -9.30 18.93
N GLU A 194 -16.53 -10.42 18.23
CA GLU A 194 -17.80 -10.92 17.70
C GLU A 194 -18.81 -11.19 18.83
N GLY A 195 -19.62 -10.20 19.22
CA GLY A 195 -20.53 -10.43 20.34
C GLY A 195 -21.41 -9.30 20.84
N ASN A 196 -21.65 -8.21 20.09
CA ASN A 196 -22.89 -7.40 20.20
C ASN A 196 -22.82 -6.16 19.29
N SER A 197 -23.73 -6.06 18.33
CA SER A 197 -23.79 -4.94 17.40
C SER A 197 -24.69 -3.82 17.91
N LYS A 198 -24.10 -2.79 18.55
CA LYS A 198 -24.70 -1.45 18.46
C LYS A 198 -24.24 -0.80 17.14
N LYS A 199 -25.23 -0.36 16.37
CA LYS A 199 -25.13 0.08 14.97
C LYS A 199 -24.71 1.55 14.96
N TYR A 200 -23.44 1.84 14.70
CA TYR A 200 -23.02 3.22 14.37
C TYR A 200 -23.30 3.50 12.90
N LYS A 201 -24.02 4.61 12.65
CA LYS A 201 -24.53 4.99 11.35
C LYS A 201 -23.44 5.74 10.59
N TYR A 202 -22.78 5.07 9.64
CA TYR A 202 -21.97 5.74 8.63
C TYR A 202 -22.89 6.31 7.55
N THR A 203 -22.73 7.58 7.19
CA THR A 203 -23.33 8.16 5.98
C THR A 203 -22.67 7.53 4.76
N GLU A 204 -23.48 6.96 3.85
CA GLU A 204 -23.11 6.13 2.68
C GLU A 204 -22.13 6.73 1.66
N SER A 205 -21.61 7.94 1.89
CA SER A 205 -20.77 8.65 0.92
C SER A 205 -19.34 8.09 0.78
N SER A 206 -18.82 7.37 1.77
CA SER A 206 -17.40 6.94 1.78
C SER A 206 -17.15 5.57 1.14
N MET A 207 -18.13 4.65 1.13
CA MET A 207 -17.99 3.34 0.48
C MET A 207 -18.16 3.40 -1.04
N THR A 208 -18.97 4.32 -1.57
CA THR A 208 -19.12 4.49 -3.02
C THR A 208 -17.88 5.12 -3.67
N MET A 209 -17.09 5.90 -2.92
CA MET A 209 -15.78 6.38 -3.39
C MET A 209 -14.71 5.28 -3.49
N LEU A 210 -14.79 4.21 -2.68
CA LEU A 210 -13.83 3.10 -2.66
C LEU A 210 -13.82 2.30 -3.99
N LEU A 211 -14.97 2.15 -4.64
CA LEU A 211 -15.07 1.48 -5.95
C LEU A 211 -14.74 2.43 -7.11
N LEU A 212 -15.08 3.72 -7.00
CA LEU A 212 -14.86 4.69 -8.08
C LEU A 212 -13.41 5.19 -8.19
N SER A 213 -12.65 5.30 -7.09
CA SER A 213 -11.24 5.73 -7.14
C SER A 213 -10.33 4.68 -7.76
N SER A 214 -10.52 3.40 -7.42
CA SER A 214 -9.78 2.27 -8.00
C SER A 214 -10.08 2.05 -9.49
N VAL A 215 -11.30 2.41 -9.93
CA VAL A 215 -11.68 2.37 -11.35
C VAL A 215 -11.18 3.61 -12.11
N LYS A 216 -11.13 4.79 -11.49
CA LYS A 216 -10.62 6.02 -12.13
C LYS A 216 -9.09 6.07 -12.20
N GLN A 217 -8.36 5.44 -11.29
CA GLN A 217 -6.89 5.32 -11.39
C GLN A 217 -6.42 4.39 -12.52
N ARG A 218 -7.33 3.63 -13.16
CA ARG A 218 -7.03 2.86 -14.39
C ARG A 218 -7.06 3.69 -15.67
N ILE A 219 -7.32 5.00 -15.61
CA ILE A 219 -7.34 5.88 -16.78
C ILE A 219 -6.60 7.19 -16.48
N ALA A 220 -5.29 7.13 -16.25
CA ALA A 220 -4.35 8.24 -16.44
C ALA A 220 -2.91 7.82 -16.11
N ILE A 221 -2.33 6.94 -16.94
CA ILE A 221 -0.87 6.89 -17.10
C ILE A 221 -0.64 6.84 -18.62
N PRO A 222 -0.27 7.94 -19.30
CA PRO A 222 0.32 7.80 -20.61
C PRO A 222 1.73 7.24 -20.41
N ILE A 223 1.87 5.95 -20.75
CA ILE A 223 3.16 5.33 -21.05
C ILE A 223 3.78 6.13 -22.20
N VAL A 224 4.77 6.97 -21.92
CA VAL A 224 5.59 7.60 -22.96
C VAL A 224 6.81 6.72 -23.17
N LEU A 225 6.68 5.79 -24.12
CA LEU A 225 7.82 5.17 -24.80
C LEU A 225 7.96 5.83 -26.17
N SER A 226 9.14 6.40 -26.41
CA SER A 226 9.86 6.52 -27.69
C SER A 226 9.05 6.90 -28.95
N GLN A 227 9.31 8.09 -29.50
CA GLN A 227 10.13 8.24 -30.72
C GLN A 227 10.29 9.74 -31.05
N TYR A 228 11.54 10.16 -31.22
CA TYR A 228 11.91 11.42 -31.85
C TYR A 228 11.36 11.52 -33.28
N SER A 229 11.05 12.75 -33.68
CA SER A 229 10.79 13.23 -35.05
C SER A 229 9.44 12.87 -35.68
N ILE A 230 8.54 13.85 -35.74
CA ILE A 230 8.12 14.52 -36.99
C ILE A 230 7.23 15.73 -36.66
N ASP A 231 7.73 16.89 -37.08
CA ASP A 231 7.07 18.13 -37.53
C ASP A 231 6.06 18.94 -36.69
N ARG A 232 6.47 20.21 -36.56
CA ARG A 232 5.68 21.44 -36.38
C ARG A 232 4.25 21.31 -36.92
N ILE A 233 3.28 21.84 -36.17
CA ILE A 233 2.40 22.96 -36.60
C ILE A 233 1.37 23.27 -35.48
N LEU A 234 1.52 24.49 -34.94
CA LEU A 234 0.49 25.48 -34.61
C LEU A 234 -0.52 25.30 -33.43
N TYR A 235 -0.57 26.43 -32.70
CA TYR A 235 -1.74 27.13 -32.16
C TYR A 235 -2.06 27.02 -30.66
N THR A 236 -1.55 28.04 -29.96
CA THR A 236 -2.11 28.78 -28.82
C THR A 236 -3.60 28.56 -28.51
N ARG A 237 -3.89 28.24 -27.23
CA ARG A 237 -4.92 28.96 -26.44
C ARG A 237 -4.75 28.74 -24.93
N ARG A 238 -4.89 29.86 -24.21
CA ARG A 238 -4.87 30.03 -22.75
C ARG A 238 -5.93 29.16 -22.07
N VAL A 239 -5.58 28.53 -20.95
CA VAL A 239 -6.53 28.21 -19.88
C VAL A 239 -5.91 28.61 -18.55
N LYS A 240 -6.56 29.55 -17.85
CA LYS A 240 -6.30 29.92 -16.47
C LYS A 240 -6.67 28.73 -15.58
N VAL A 241 -5.78 28.31 -14.68
CA VAL A 241 -6.15 27.45 -13.55
C VAL A 241 -6.24 28.33 -12.30
N VAL A 242 -7.42 28.31 -11.69
CA VAL A 242 -7.78 29.00 -10.46
C VAL A 242 -7.32 28.15 -9.27
N SER A 243 -6.62 28.78 -8.34
CA SER A 243 -6.16 28.21 -7.07
C SER A 243 -7.33 27.89 -6.14
N PHE A 244 -7.25 26.75 -5.44
CA PHE A 244 -8.03 26.52 -4.23
C PHE A 244 -7.07 26.28 -3.05
N GLN A 245 -7.06 27.24 -2.12
CA GLN A 245 -6.61 27.05 -0.75
C GLN A 245 -7.68 26.27 0.01
N TYR A 246 -7.27 25.33 0.88
CA TYR A 246 -8.12 24.91 1.98
C TYR A 246 -7.31 24.92 3.28
N PHE A 247 -7.97 25.54 4.27
CA PHE A 247 -7.62 25.64 5.69
C PHE A 247 -7.64 24.28 6.38
#